data_AF-A0A4Y2Q854-F1
#
_entry.id   AF-A0A4Y2Q854-F1
#
_cell.length_a   1.000
_cell.length_b   1.000
_cell.length_c   1.000
_cell.angle_alpha   90.00
_cell.angle_beta   90.00
_cell.angle_gamma   90.00
#
_symmetry.space_group_name_H-M   'P 1'
#
loop_
_entity.id
_entity.type
_entity.pdbx_description
1 polymer ?
#
loop_
_entity_poly.entity_id
_entity_poly.type
_entity_poly.pdbx_seq_one_letter_code
_entity_poly.pdbx_strand_id
1 'polypeptide(L)'
;MSYASPVWGAAAKSNIRTLESAQNIIARQLTNSPWFIRNRYIAKDIKLQPIKDYFKKLAVNFFRAIENHSNPAIQEIPRYDPSLPRKKRRPRTLLLPD
;
A
#
# COMPACT_ATOMS: atom_id res chain seq x y z
N MET A 1 10.75 -2.03 -11.31
CA MET A 1 9.73 -1.71 -10.28
C MET A 1 8.88 -2.93 -10.04
N SER A 2 8.94 -3.47 -8.83
CA SER A 2 8.65 -4.86 -8.46
C SER A 2 7.20 -5.27 -8.70
N TYR A 3 7.00 -6.31 -9.53
CA TYR A 3 5.75 -7.01 -9.83
C TYR A 3 4.87 -7.32 -8.58
N ALA A 4 5.48 -7.40 -7.40
CA ALA A 4 4.83 -7.69 -6.12
C ALA A 4 4.26 -6.46 -5.37
N SER A 5 4.38 -5.23 -5.89
CA SER A 5 3.99 -4.00 -5.18
C SER A 5 2.52 -3.98 -4.66
N PRO A 6 1.51 -4.44 -5.41
CA PRO A 6 0.12 -4.50 -4.93
C PRO A 6 -0.13 -5.58 -3.87
N VAL A 7 0.73 -6.61 -3.79
CA VAL A 7 0.58 -7.74 -2.85
C VAL A 7 0.76 -7.27 -1.40
N TRP A 8 1.56 -6.24 -1.18
CA TRP A 8 1.85 -5.74 0.17
C TRP A 8 0.65 -5.16 0.89
N GLY A 9 -0.32 -4.58 0.19
CA GLY A 9 -1.53 -4.13 0.87
C GLY A 9 -2.37 -5.30 1.41
N ALA A 10 -2.26 -6.50 0.83
CA ALA A 10 -2.90 -7.71 1.34
C ALA A 10 -2.06 -8.46 2.40
N ALA A 11 -0.91 -7.91 2.79
CA ALA A 11 -0.04 -8.51 3.81
C ALA A 11 -0.70 -8.51 5.20
N ALA A 12 -0.19 -9.36 6.08
CA ALA A 12 -0.66 -9.39 7.47
C ALA A 12 -0.45 -8.03 8.16
N LYS A 13 -1.37 -7.67 9.06
CA LYS A 13 -1.30 -6.40 9.82
C LYS A 13 0.03 -6.24 10.57
N SER A 14 0.63 -7.33 11.04
CA SER A 14 1.96 -7.35 11.67
C SER A 14 3.05 -6.82 10.74
N ASN A 15 3.08 -7.30 9.49
CA ASN A 15 4.09 -6.89 8.51
C ASN A 15 3.92 -5.42 8.11
N ILE A 16 2.67 -4.96 7.96
CA ILE A 16 2.38 -3.55 7.68
C ILE A 16 2.86 -2.66 8.84
N ARG A 17 2.61 -3.07 10.09
CA ARG A 17 3.12 -2.34 11.27
C ARG A 17 4.65 -2.28 11.32
N THR A 18 5.34 -3.36 10.94
CA THR A 18 6.80 -3.35 10.86
C THR A 18 7.31 -2.34 9.83
N LEU A 19 6.67 -2.27 8.66
CA LEU A 19 6.99 -1.26 7.65
C LEU A 19 6.70 0.16 8.13
N GLU A 20 5.56 0.38 8.81
CA GLU A 20 5.20 1.69 9.38
C GLU A 20 6.24 2.12 10.43
N SER A 21 6.70 1.19 11.27
CA SER A 21 7.78 1.44 12.23
C SER A 21 9.08 1.82 11.54
N ALA A 22 9.48 1.09 10.47
CA ALA A 22 10.68 1.42 9.70
C ALA A 22 10.59 2.82 9.06
N GLN A 23 9.45 3.16 8.45
CA GLN A 23 9.22 4.48 7.87
C GLN A 23 9.29 5.59 8.94
N ASN A 24 8.71 5.36 10.12
CA ASN A 24 8.75 6.31 11.23
C ASN A 24 10.16 6.54 11.77
N ILE A 25 10.99 5.49 11.83
CA ILE A 25 12.40 5.60 12.25
C ILE A 25 13.17 6.47 11.26
N ILE A 26 13.03 6.19 9.95
CA ILE A 26 13.69 6.97 8.89
C ILE A 26 13.24 8.43 8.93
N ALA A 27 11.94 8.69 9.08
CA ALA A 27 11.41 10.05 9.17
C ALA A 27 12.03 10.82 10.35
N ARG A 28 12.13 10.20 11.53
CA ARG A 28 12.77 10.80 12.70
C ARG A 28 14.24 11.11 12.49
N GLN A 29 14.98 10.21 11.85
CA GLN A 29 16.40 10.42 11.55
C GLN A 29 16.59 11.59 10.59
N LEU A 30 15.77 11.69 9.55
CA LEU A 30 15.81 12.78 8.57
C LEU A 30 15.52 14.14 9.19
N THR A 31 14.53 14.22 10.10
CA THR A 31 14.14 15.47 10.76
C THR A 31 14.90 15.74 12.05
N ASN A 32 15.89 14.90 12.39
CA ASN A 32 16.63 14.90 13.66
C ASN A 32 15.71 15.12 14.88
N SER A 33 14.55 14.47 14.88
CA SER A 33 13.48 14.79 15.83
C SER A 33 13.66 14.08 17.18
N PRO A 34 13.51 14.79 18.31
CA PRO A 34 13.58 14.18 19.64
C PRO A 34 12.51 13.09 19.86
N TRP A 35 12.80 12.17 20.79
CA TRP A 35 11.93 11.02 21.09
C TRP A 35 10.51 11.43 21.54
N PHE A 36 10.38 12.55 22.26
CA PHE A 36 9.10 13.04 22.78
C PHE A 36 8.17 13.64 21.71
N ILE A 37 8.68 13.97 20.53
CA ILE A 37 7.85 14.40 19.41
C ILE A 37 7.09 13.19 18.87
N ARG A 38 5.75 13.28 18.76
CA ARG A 38 4.93 12.17 18.24
C ARG A 38 5.14 12.00 16.73
N ASN A 39 5.19 10.75 16.24
CA ASN A 39 5.35 10.41 14.81
C ASN A 39 4.34 11.16 13.91
N ARG A 40 3.09 11.34 14.37
CA ARG A 40 2.05 12.04 13.61
C ARG A 40 2.40 13.48 13.27
N TYR A 41 3.16 14.18 14.13
CA TYR A 41 3.57 15.56 13.88
C TYR A 41 4.70 15.61 12.87
N ILE A 42 5.69 14.71 13.02
CA ILE A 42 6.78 14.56 12.05
C ILE A 42 6.20 14.25 10.67
N ALA A 43 5.34 13.24 10.58
CA ALA A 43 4.70 12.86 9.32
C ALA A 43 3.90 14.01 8.68
N LYS A 44 3.19 14.82 9.47
CA LYS A 44 2.47 15.99 8.97
C LYS A 44 3.42 17.06 8.43
N ASP A 45 4.51 17.32 9.13
CA ASP A 45 5.50 18.33 8.79
C ASP A 45 6.20 18.03 7.46
N ILE A 46 6.65 16.78 7.27
CA ILE A 46 7.26 16.31 6.01
C ILE A 46 6.23 15.83 4.97
N LYS A 47 4.93 16.07 5.20
CA LYS A 47 3.81 15.65 4.31
C LYS A 47 3.89 14.16 3.91
N LEU A 48 4.31 13.32 4.84
CA LEU A 48 4.51 11.88 4.62
C LEU A 48 3.15 11.17 4.53
N GLN A 49 2.97 10.42 3.45
CA GLN A 49 1.76 9.61 3.25
C GLN A 49 1.82 8.34 4.12
N PRO A 50 0.68 7.93 4.72
CA PRO A 50 0.56 6.62 5.34
C PRO A 50 0.89 5.49 4.37
N ILE A 51 1.55 4.44 4.85
CA ILE A 51 1.93 3.27 4.04
C ILE A 51 0.74 2.64 3.32
N LYS A 52 -0.42 2.58 3.99
CA LYS A 52 -1.65 2.04 3.41
C LYS A 52 -2.10 2.84 2.18
N ASP A 53 -2.07 4.16 2.25
CA ASP A 53 -2.46 5.03 1.14
C ASP A 53 -1.49 4.89 -0.03
N TYR A 54 -0.20 4.73 0.27
CA TYR A 54 0.82 4.44 -0.73
C TYR A 54 0.56 3.10 -1.44
N PHE A 55 0.25 2.03 -0.70
CA PHE A 55 -0.12 0.75 -1.30
C PHE A 55 -1.42 0.83 -2.12
N LYS A 56 -2.41 1.58 -1.66
CA LYS A 56 -3.65 1.81 -2.41
C LYS A 56 -3.38 2.52 -3.73
N LYS A 57 -2.54 3.56 -3.73
CA LYS A 57 -2.10 4.27 -4.93
C LYS A 57 -1.37 3.33 -5.91
N LEU A 58 -0.47 2.49 -5.41
CA LEU A 58 0.24 1.50 -6.22
C LEU A 58 -0.72 0.46 -6.82
N ALA A 59 -1.68 -0.03 -6.04
CA ALA A 59 -2.69 -0.96 -6.50
C ALA A 59 -3.55 -0.34 -7.61
N VAL A 60 -4.03 0.91 -7.43
CA VAL A 60 -4.80 1.64 -8.45
C VAL A 60 -4.00 1.74 -9.76
N ASN A 61 -2.74 2.18 -9.69
CA ASN A 61 -1.90 2.32 -10.87
C ASN A 61 -1.66 0.97 -11.57
N PHE A 62 -1.44 -0.09 -10.80
CA PHE A 62 -1.24 -1.44 -11.32
C PHE A 62 -2.49 -1.97 -12.06
N PHE A 63 -3.67 -1.86 -11.46
CA PHE A 63 -4.90 -2.35 -12.08
C PHE A 63 -5.30 -1.51 -13.30
N ARG A 64 -5.10 -0.19 -13.27
CA ARG A 64 -5.25 0.67 -14.46
C ARG A 64 -4.31 0.25 -15.59
N ALA A 65 -3.07 -0.09 -15.28
CA ALA A 65 -2.10 -0.55 -16.27
C ALA A 65 -2.52 -1.90 -16.88
N ILE A 66 -3.09 -2.81 -16.08
CA ILE A 66 -3.63 -4.07 -16.58
C ILE A 66 -4.83 -3.83 -17.51
N GLU A 67 -5.77 -2.99 -17.11
CA GLU A 67 -6.98 -2.67 -17.89
C GLU A 67 -6.63 -2.05 -19.25
N ASN A 68 -5.60 -1.19 -19.29
CA ASN A 68 -5.14 -0.54 -20.52
C ASN A 68 -4.13 -1.37 -21.34
N HIS A 69 -3.83 -2.61 -20.94
CA HIS A 69 -2.82 -3.41 -21.63
C HIS A 69 -3.34 -3.94 -22.97
N SER A 70 -2.50 -3.94 -24.01
CA SER A 70 -2.85 -4.49 -25.33
C SER A 70 -3.14 -6.00 -25.37
N ASN A 71 -2.69 -6.77 -24.36
CA ASN A 71 -2.78 -8.22 -24.37
C ASN A 71 -4.03 -8.67 -23.59
N PRO A 72 -5.02 -9.31 -24.24
CA PRO A 72 -6.26 -9.73 -23.58
C PRO A 72 -6.00 -10.73 -22.45
N ALA A 73 -4.97 -11.58 -22.55
CA ALA A 73 -4.63 -12.52 -21.49
C ALA A 73 -4.24 -11.83 -20.18
N ILE A 74 -3.62 -10.65 -20.27
CA ILE A 74 -3.22 -9.85 -19.09
C ILE A 74 -4.45 -9.17 -18.47
N GLN A 75 -5.37 -8.68 -19.29
CA GLN A 75 -6.64 -8.09 -18.83
C GLN A 75 -7.52 -9.07 -18.06
N GLU A 76 -7.43 -10.37 -18.38
CA GLU A 76 -8.18 -11.45 -17.72
C GLU A 76 -7.59 -11.87 -16.35
N ILE A 77 -6.31 -11.57 -16.05
CA ILE A 77 -5.64 -11.96 -14.79
C ILE A 77 -6.42 -11.51 -13.53
N PRO A 78 -6.87 -10.25 -13.40
CA PRO A 78 -7.53 -9.76 -12.20
C PRO A 78 -9.04 -10.03 -12.16
N ARG A 79 -9.57 -10.97 -12.96
CA ARG A 79 -11.00 -11.26 -13.06
C ARG A 79 -11.48 -12.15 -11.91
N TYR A 80 -11.78 -11.52 -10.78
CA TYR A 80 -12.46 -12.13 -9.65
C TYR A 80 -13.25 -11.08 -8.87
N ASP A 81 -14.28 -11.50 -8.16
CA ASP A 81 -15.03 -10.62 -7.27
C ASP A 81 -14.25 -10.40 -5.95
N PRO A 82 -13.79 -9.16 -5.66
CA PRO A 82 -13.04 -8.85 -4.45
C PRO A 82 -13.90 -8.84 -3.18
N SER A 83 -15.23 -8.81 -3.29
CA SER A 83 -16.15 -8.83 -2.14
C SER A 83 -16.25 -10.22 -1.49
N LEU A 84 -15.87 -11.28 -2.22
CA LEU A 84 -15.97 -12.65 -1.73
C LEU A 84 -15.02 -12.92 -0.55
N PRO A 85 -15.50 -13.54 0.55
CA PRO A 85 -14.69 -13.77 1.77
C PRO A 85 -13.40 -14.55 1.52
N ARG A 86 -13.42 -15.51 0.58
CA ARG A 86 -12.25 -16.33 0.21
C ARG A 86 -11.15 -15.53 -0.51
N LYS A 87 -11.43 -14.31 -0.96
CA LYS A 87 -10.52 -13.47 -1.76
C LYS A 87 -10.04 -12.22 -1.00
N LYS A 88 -10.33 -12.09 0.30
CA LYS A 88 -9.94 -10.93 1.14
C LYS A 88 -8.43 -10.62 1.16
N ARG A 89 -7.56 -11.63 0.95
CA ARG A 89 -6.10 -11.46 0.89
C ARG A 89 -5.56 -11.22 -0.53
N ARG A 90 -6.39 -10.79 -1.47
CA ARG A 90 -5.97 -10.49 -2.84
C ARG A 90 -5.80 -8.98 -3.04
N PRO A 91 -4.94 -8.54 -3.97
CA PRO A 91 -4.60 -7.11 -4.10
C PRO A 91 -5.78 -6.20 -4.47
N ARG A 92 -6.78 -6.67 -5.22
CA ARG A 92 -7.96 -5.86 -5.62
C ARG A 92 -8.86 -5.49 -4.43
N THR A 93 -8.75 -6.19 -3.31
CA THR A 93 -9.49 -5.85 -2.07
C THR A 93 -9.10 -4.49 -1.53
N LEU A 94 -7.87 -4.01 -1.81
CA LEU A 94 -7.39 -2.69 -1.39
C LEU A 94 -8.13 -1.52 -2.04
N LEU A 95 -8.85 -1.80 -3.12
CA LEU A 95 -9.65 -0.82 -3.84
C LEU A 95 -11.05 -0.66 -3.24
N LEU A 96 -11.47 -1.60 -2.38
CA LEU A 96 -12.76 -1.51 -1.71
C LEU A 96 -12.74 -0.39 -0.65
N PRO A 97 -13.87 0.28 -0.41
CA PRO A 97 -14.03 1.13 0.77
C PRO A 97 -13.95 0.27 2.05
N ASP A 98 -13.40 0.85 3.12
CA ASP A 98 -13.31 0.22 4.45
C ASP A 98 -14.69 0.04 5.11
#